data_AF-A0AAD8S635-F1
#
_entry.id   AF-A0AAD8S635-F1
#
_cell.length_a   1.000
_cell.length_b   1.000
_cell.length_c   1.000
_cell.angle_alpha   90.00
_cell.angle_beta   90.00
_cell.angle_gamma   90.00
#
_symmetry.space_group_name_H-M   'P 1'
#
loop_
_entity.id
_entity.type
_entity.pdbx_description
1 polymer ?
#
loop_
_entity_poly.entity_id
_entity_poly.type
_entity_poly.pdbx_seq_one_letter_code
_entity_poly.pdbx_strand_id
1 'polypeptide(L)'
;MGRPRKMGDVTKKHNSSFTRWFKQTQLVEAQRKRPSTEDEKLIYTLSQGPAHNVRTYQGYDINGYRFYTEEKDRNSENQNSGVTMLSYADDETNVKERFFGRIEEIWELNYCGETVPMFRVRWAKKVEKEGRYFTTMVIPDAKSKNASAKNEPWVLGSQVDQCFFITDPSRPSRVVVRRGKRSIIGMQGDANEEDLDKNGDPKMEEEFDRHFDMPTTSKRRHHRLEPPPSAAAAEEEDARAAATEEEEDARAAAATEEEEDARAAAATEEEEDTRAAVAEEEEEDSATTTA
;
A
#
# COMPACT_ATOMS: atom_id res chain seq x y z
N MET A 1 38.14 14.28 -21.28
CA MET A 1 37.30 14.37 -20.05
C MET A 1 35.85 14.57 -20.47
N GLY A 2 35.02 13.52 -20.39
CA GLY A 2 33.60 13.65 -20.71
C GLY A 2 32.87 14.36 -19.57
N ARG A 3 32.03 15.36 -19.88
CA ARG A 3 31.17 15.98 -18.86
C ARG A 3 30.30 14.90 -18.20
N PRO A 4 30.15 14.90 -16.86
CA PRO A 4 29.23 13.99 -16.19
C PRO A 4 27.82 14.21 -16.74
N ARG A 5 27.16 13.13 -17.16
CA ARG A 5 25.79 13.23 -17.71
C ARG A 5 24.84 13.60 -16.58
N LYS A 6 23.92 14.53 -16.84
CA LYS A 6 22.87 14.87 -15.88
C LYS A 6 21.86 13.72 -15.82
N MET A 7 21.26 13.47 -14.65
CA MET A 7 20.27 12.40 -14.46
C MET A 7 19.11 12.47 -15.46
N GLY A 8 18.63 13.69 -15.78
CA GLY A 8 17.60 13.87 -16.81
C GLY A 8 18.00 13.45 -18.22
N ASP A 9 19.29 13.58 -18.59
CA ASP A 9 19.79 13.11 -19.88
C ASP A 9 19.81 11.57 -19.95
N VAL A 10 20.07 10.92 -18.80
CA VAL A 10 20.03 9.46 -18.66
C VAL A 10 18.60 8.94 -18.81
N THR A 11 17.63 9.52 -18.08
CA THR A 11 16.21 9.12 -18.18
C THR A 11 15.67 9.32 -19.59
N LYS A 12 15.97 10.47 -20.22
CA LYS A 12 15.54 10.72 -21.61
C LYS A 12 16.14 9.71 -22.60
N LYS A 13 17.42 9.35 -22.41
CA LYS A 13 18.05 8.33 -23.25
C LYS A 13 17.45 6.95 -23.00
N HIS A 14 17.19 6.59 -21.75
CA HIS A 14 16.52 5.35 -21.39
C HIS A 14 15.15 5.26 -22.08
N ASN A 15 14.25 6.22 -21.86
CA ASN A 15 12.89 6.20 -22.41
C ASN A 15 12.87 6.15 -23.95
N SER A 16 13.82 6.82 -24.61
CA SER A 16 13.89 6.83 -26.08
C SER A 16 14.54 5.58 -26.70
N SER A 17 15.27 4.77 -25.92
CA SER A 17 15.98 3.59 -26.43
C SER A 17 15.47 2.26 -25.87
N PHE A 18 14.74 2.29 -24.74
CA PHE A 18 14.28 1.11 -24.04
C PHE A 18 13.47 0.17 -24.94
N THR A 19 12.44 0.66 -25.62
CA THR A 19 11.60 -0.19 -26.49
C THR A 19 12.41 -0.90 -27.57
N ARG A 20 13.35 -0.19 -28.22
CA ARG A 20 14.22 -0.77 -29.24
C ARG A 20 15.17 -1.81 -28.66
N TRP A 21 15.80 -1.48 -27.53
CA TRP A 21 16.71 -2.38 -26.84
C TRP A 21 15.98 -3.65 -26.35
N PHE A 22 14.78 -3.49 -25.79
CA PHE A 22 13.97 -4.58 -25.27
C PHE A 22 13.58 -5.56 -26.37
N LYS A 23 13.06 -5.04 -27.50
CA LYS A 23 12.76 -5.84 -28.69
C LYS A 23 13.99 -6.60 -29.20
N GLN A 24 15.13 -5.92 -29.35
CA GLN A 24 16.35 -6.54 -29.87
C GLN A 24 16.87 -7.64 -28.95
N THR A 25 16.84 -7.41 -27.63
CA THR A 25 17.29 -8.38 -26.63
C THR A 25 16.43 -9.64 -26.68
N GLN A 26 15.10 -9.48 -26.71
CA GLN A 26 14.18 -10.62 -26.77
C GLN A 26 14.25 -11.38 -28.10
N LEU A 27 14.56 -10.71 -29.22
CA LEU A 27 14.81 -11.38 -30.50
C LEU A 27 16.07 -12.27 -30.46
N VAL A 28 17.14 -11.83 -29.80
CA VAL A 28 18.37 -12.63 -29.65
C VAL A 28 18.13 -13.82 -28.73
N GLU A 29 17.41 -13.63 -27.63
CA GLU A 29 17.07 -14.74 -26.72
C GLU A 29 16.16 -15.77 -27.40
N ALA A 30 15.15 -15.32 -28.16
CA ALA A 30 14.26 -16.21 -28.91
C ALA A 30 14.98 -17.06 -29.99
N GLN A 31 16.12 -16.58 -30.53
CA GLN A 31 16.97 -17.36 -31.44
C GLN A 31 17.73 -18.47 -30.73
N ARG A 32 18.09 -18.26 -29.46
CA ARG A 32 18.82 -19.23 -28.62
C ARG A 32 17.89 -20.29 -28.05
N LYS A 33 16.74 -19.85 -27.54
CA LYS A 33 15.73 -20.67 -26.89
C LYS A 33 14.35 -20.11 -27.23
N ARG A 34 13.47 -20.97 -27.75
CA ARG A 34 12.08 -20.55 -27.93
C ARG A 34 11.40 -20.31 -26.57
N PRO A 35 10.60 -19.23 -26.44
CA PRO A 35 9.78 -19.02 -25.25
C PRO A 35 8.92 -20.25 -24.97
N SER A 36 9.01 -20.75 -23.74
CA SER A 36 8.42 -22.02 -23.33
C SER A 36 7.40 -21.85 -22.21
N THR A 37 7.68 -20.97 -21.24
CA THR A 37 6.75 -20.62 -20.17
C THR A 37 5.80 -19.49 -20.58
N GLU A 38 4.69 -19.33 -19.88
CA GLU A 38 3.76 -18.23 -20.13
C GLU A 38 4.42 -16.86 -19.91
N ASP A 39 5.23 -16.71 -18.86
CA ASP A 39 5.98 -15.47 -18.62
C ASP A 39 6.97 -15.16 -19.75
N GLU A 40 7.70 -16.16 -20.25
CA GLU A 40 8.62 -15.98 -21.39
C GLU A 40 7.86 -15.53 -22.64
N LYS A 41 6.67 -16.10 -22.89
CA LYS A 41 5.80 -15.71 -24.01
C LYS A 41 5.25 -14.30 -23.83
N LEU A 42 4.84 -13.93 -22.62
CA LEU A 42 4.36 -12.59 -22.27
C LEU A 42 5.47 -11.56 -22.46
N ILE A 43 6.66 -11.79 -21.90
CA ILE A 43 7.83 -10.90 -22.05
C ILE A 43 8.17 -10.72 -23.53
N TYR A 44 8.20 -11.81 -24.30
CA TYR A 44 8.43 -11.76 -25.74
C TYR A 44 7.37 -10.90 -26.45
N THR A 45 6.10 -11.08 -26.11
CA THR A 45 4.97 -10.34 -26.66
C THR A 45 5.05 -8.85 -26.35
N LEU A 46 5.29 -8.48 -25.09
CA LEU A 46 5.48 -7.09 -24.67
C LEU A 46 6.65 -6.41 -25.42
N SER A 47 7.71 -7.18 -25.72
CA SER A 47 8.87 -6.66 -26.45
C SER A 47 8.60 -6.30 -27.90
N GLN A 48 7.56 -6.86 -28.52
CA GLN A 48 7.20 -6.52 -29.90
C GLN A 48 6.61 -5.10 -30.01
N GLY A 49 6.14 -4.55 -28.89
CA GLY A 49 5.39 -3.30 -28.83
C GLY A 49 3.89 -3.52 -29.04
N PRO A 50 3.08 -2.49 -28.77
CA PRO A 50 1.65 -2.56 -29.02
C PRO A 50 1.37 -2.53 -30.53
N ALA A 51 0.21 -3.04 -30.91
CA ALA A 51 -0.33 -2.90 -32.26
C ALA A 51 -0.42 -1.42 -32.65
N HIS A 52 -0.26 -1.14 -33.95
CA HIS A 52 -0.28 0.23 -34.47
C HIS A 52 -1.66 0.90 -34.37
N ASN A 53 -2.72 0.10 -34.31
CA ASN A 53 -4.07 0.56 -34.07
C ASN A 53 -4.37 0.59 -32.57
N VAL A 54 -4.90 1.71 -32.10
CA VAL A 54 -5.35 1.89 -30.72
C VAL A 54 -6.87 1.96 -30.71
N ARG A 55 -7.51 1.22 -29.81
CA ARG A 55 -8.94 1.37 -29.54
C ARG A 55 -9.13 2.47 -28.52
N THR A 56 -10.12 3.32 -28.73
CA THR A 56 -10.47 4.39 -27.80
C THR A 56 -11.90 4.23 -27.32
N TYR A 57 -12.13 4.60 -26.07
CA TYR A 57 -13.43 4.45 -25.43
C TYR A 57 -13.82 5.74 -24.69
N GLN A 58 -15.13 5.96 -24.58
CA GLN A 58 -15.68 7.00 -23.72
C GLN A 58 -16.06 6.48 -22.32
N GLY A 59 -16.14 5.15 -22.16
CA GLY A 59 -16.30 4.51 -20.86
C GLY A 59 -15.68 3.14 -20.82
N TYR A 60 -15.22 2.73 -19.65
CA TYR A 60 -14.44 1.51 -19.46
C TYR A 60 -14.69 0.91 -18.09
N ASP A 61 -14.96 -0.38 -18.04
CA ASP A 61 -15.20 -1.12 -16.79
C ASP A 61 -13.93 -1.88 -16.40
N ILE A 62 -13.41 -1.62 -15.19
CA ILE A 62 -12.21 -2.28 -14.65
C ILE A 62 -12.20 -2.20 -13.12
N ASN A 63 -11.73 -3.25 -12.45
CA ASN A 63 -11.61 -3.32 -10.98
C ASN A 63 -12.93 -3.01 -10.23
N GLY A 64 -14.08 -3.36 -10.80
CA GLY A 64 -15.40 -3.05 -10.23
C GLY A 64 -15.79 -1.58 -10.27
N TYR A 65 -15.08 -0.76 -11.07
CA TYR A 65 -15.46 0.61 -11.38
C TYR A 65 -15.88 0.73 -12.84
N ARG A 66 -16.82 1.64 -13.09
CA ARG A 66 -17.16 2.14 -14.42
C ARG A 66 -16.58 3.53 -14.58
N PHE A 67 -15.52 3.68 -15.36
CA PHE A 67 -14.89 4.97 -15.65
C PHE A 67 -15.48 5.61 -16.90
N TYR A 68 -15.57 6.94 -16.92
CA TYR A 68 -15.94 7.71 -18.11
C TYR A 68 -14.88 8.76 -18.45
N THR A 69 -14.77 9.10 -19.74
CA THR A 69 -14.10 10.35 -20.13
C THR A 69 -14.91 11.53 -19.60
N GLU A 70 -14.24 12.62 -19.24
CA GLU A 70 -14.89 13.84 -18.75
C GLU A 70 -15.96 14.36 -19.74
N GLU A 71 -15.73 14.20 -21.04
CA GLU A 71 -16.71 14.57 -22.06
C GLU A 71 -18.02 13.77 -21.94
N LYS A 72 -17.93 12.46 -21.75
CA LYS A 72 -19.12 11.61 -21.55
C LYS A 72 -19.75 11.87 -20.19
N ASP A 73 -18.92 12.00 -19.16
CA ASP A 73 -19.36 12.18 -17.78
C ASP A 73 -20.20 13.45 -17.61
N ARG A 74 -19.81 14.55 -18.28
CA ARG A 74 -20.55 15.82 -18.30
C ARG A 74 -21.99 15.69 -18.80
N ASN A 75 -22.25 14.72 -19.67
CA ASN A 75 -23.57 14.47 -20.25
C ASN A 75 -24.31 13.35 -19.50
N SER A 76 -23.76 12.84 -18.41
CA SER A 76 -24.34 11.77 -17.61
C SER A 76 -24.82 12.28 -16.26
N GLU A 77 -25.72 11.54 -15.62
CA GLU A 77 -26.15 11.81 -14.25
C GLU A 77 -25.11 11.32 -13.21
N ASN A 78 -24.05 10.64 -13.67
CA ASN A 78 -23.00 10.06 -12.82
C ASN A 78 -21.75 10.96 -12.79
N GLN A 79 -20.85 10.71 -11.83
CA GLN A 79 -19.53 11.35 -11.75
C GLN A 79 -18.41 10.29 -11.76
N ASN A 80 -18.19 9.73 -12.94
CA ASN A 80 -17.33 8.57 -13.16
C ASN A 80 -15.99 8.93 -13.82
N SER A 81 -15.72 10.22 -14.06
CA SER A 81 -14.47 10.69 -14.68
C SER A 81 -13.32 10.94 -13.71
N GLY A 82 -13.57 10.95 -12.40
CA GLY A 82 -12.54 11.22 -11.41
C GLY A 82 -11.71 9.98 -11.08
N VAL A 83 -10.40 10.20 -10.99
CA VAL A 83 -9.41 9.16 -10.65
C VAL A 83 -8.48 9.61 -9.54
N THR A 84 -8.03 8.64 -8.75
CA THR A 84 -6.94 8.79 -7.79
C THR A 84 -5.89 7.71 -8.01
N MET A 85 -4.63 8.06 -7.76
CA MET A 85 -3.47 7.15 -7.85
C MET A 85 -2.55 7.38 -6.67
N LEU A 86 -1.98 6.31 -6.13
CA LEU A 86 -0.92 6.37 -5.13
C LEU A 86 0.42 6.26 -5.85
N SER A 87 1.38 7.10 -5.47
CA SER A 87 2.80 6.86 -5.77
C SER A 87 3.47 6.28 -4.55
N TYR A 88 4.28 5.26 -4.77
CA TYR A 88 5.05 4.59 -3.75
C TYR A 88 6.49 5.12 -3.74
N ALA A 89 7.12 5.10 -2.57
CA ALA A 89 8.56 5.25 -2.45
C ALA A 89 9.26 3.97 -2.96
N ASP A 90 10.59 3.92 -2.90
CA ASP A 90 11.36 2.75 -3.34
C ASP A 90 10.96 1.47 -2.58
N ASP A 91 10.39 1.62 -1.38
CA ASP A 91 9.71 0.56 -0.64
C ASP A 91 8.20 0.62 -0.96
N GLU A 92 7.66 -0.40 -1.64
CA GLU A 92 6.24 -0.48 -2.09
C GLU A 92 5.20 -0.36 -0.96
N THR A 93 5.64 -0.35 0.29
CA THR A 93 4.80 -0.19 1.49
C THR A 93 4.58 1.28 1.87
N ASN A 94 5.47 2.18 1.45
CA ASN A 94 5.44 3.59 1.83
C ASN A 94 4.89 4.45 0.70
N VAL A 95 3.61 4.87 0.77
CA VAL A 95 3.11 5.87 -0.18
C VAL A 95 3.78 7.21 0.07
N LYS A 96 4.29 7.75 -1.03
CA LYS A 96 4.95 9.04 -1.08
C LYS A 96 3.95 10.18 -1.30
N GLU A 97 3.03 10.00 -2.25
CA GLU A 97 2.10 11.04 -2.66
C GLU A 97 0.84 10.44 -3.31
N ARG A 98 -0.32 11.10 -3.13
CA ARG A 98 -1.57 10.75 -3.78
C ARG A 98 -1.93 11.79 -4.84
N PHE A 99 -2.17 11.33 -6.05
CA PHE A 99 -2.55 12.15 -7.20
C PHE A 99 -4.04 12.02 -7.49
N PHE A 100 -4.65 13.11 -7.93
CA PHE A 100 -6.06 13.18 -8.27
C PHE A 100 -6.23 13.82 -9.63
N GLY A 101 -7.17 13.37 -10.45
CA GLY A 101 -7.38 13.95 -11.77
C GLY A 101 -8.69 13.55 -12.42
N ARG A 102 -8.89 14.03 -13.65
CA ARG A 102 -10.02 13.64 -14.51
C ARG A 102 -9.52 12.93 -15.75
N ILE A 103 -10.22 11.88 -16.15
CA ILE A 103 -9.93 11.15 -17.38
C ILE A 103 -10.35 12.00 -18.57
N GLU A 104 -9.42 12.27 -19.48
CA GLU A 104 -9.70 12.93 -20.76
C GLU A 104 -9.86 11.90 -21.89
N GLU A 105 -9.03 10.86 -21.90
CA GLU A 105 -9.05 9.80 -22.91
C GLU A 105 -8.84 8.43 -22.28
N ILE A 106 -9.45 7.42 -22.89
CA ILE A 106 -9.25 6.02 -22.53
C ILE A 106 -8.80 5.27 -23.78
N TRP A 107 -7.61 4.67 -23.71
CA TRP A 107 -7.01 3.88 -24.77
C TRP A 107 -6.88 2.42 -24.30
N GLU A 108 -7.07 1.48 -25.21
CA GLU A 108 -6.76 0.06 -25.00
C GLU A 108 -5.69 -0.34 -25.99
N LEU A 109 -4.51 -0.66 -25.47
CA LEU A 109 -3.36 -1.11 -26.25
C LEU A 109 -3.42 -2.63 -26.37
N ASN A 110 -3.19 -3.16 -27.57
CA ASN A 110 -3.12 -4.61 -27.79
C ASN A 110 -1.66 -5.03 -28.02
N TYR A 111 -1.13 -5.88 -27.15
CA TYR A 111 0.17 -6.52 -27.27
C TYR A 111 -0.06 -7.99 -27.64
N CYS A 112 -0.20 -8.27 -28.93
CA CYS A 112 -0.38 -9.61 -29.52
C CYS A 112 -1.30 -10.57 -28.73
N GLY A 113 -2.44 -10.05 -28.25
CA GLY A 113 -3.40 -10.82 -27.44
C GLY A 113 -3.66 -10.20 -26.06
N GLU A 114 -2.65 -9.55 -25.48
CA GLU A 114 -2.78 -8.88 -24.18
C GLU A 114 -3.33 -7.46 -24.35
N THR A 115 -4.42 -7.14 -23.67
CA THR A 115 -5.02 -5.81 -23.70
C THR A 115 -4.67 -5.00 -22.46
N VAL A 116 -4.05 -3.84 -22.66
CA VAL A 116 -3.64 -2.95 -21.57
C VAL A 116 -4.42 -1.64 -21.66
N PRO A 117 -5.37 -1.38 -20.73
CA PRO A 117 -6.08 -0.12 -20.68
C PRO A 117 -5.20 0.98 -20.09
N MET A 118 -5.16 2.11 -20.78
CA MET A 118 -4.41 3.29 -20.42
C MET A 118 -5.33 4.51 -20.39
N PHE A 119 -5.28 5.27 -19.30
CA PHE A 119 -6.07 6.49 -19.15
C PHE A 119 -5.18 7.70 -19.26
N ARG A 120 -5.59 8.67 -20.09
CA ARG A 120 -4.99 10.00 -20.12
C ARG A 120 -5.68 10.87 -19.09
N VAL A 121 -4.94 11.31 -18.08
CA VAL A 121 -5.48 12.00 -16.91
C VAL A 121 -4.98 13.43 -16.87
N ARG A 122 -5.92 14.35 -16.68
CA ARG A 122 -5.64 15.73 -16.30
C ARG A 122 -5.53 15.82 -14.79
N TRP A 123 -4.30 15.93 -14.30
CA TRP A 123 -4.02 15.99 -12.87
C TRP A 123 -4.42 17.33 -12.24
N ALA A 124 -4.96 17.23 -11.03
CA ALA A 124 -5.27 18.34 -10.15
C ALA A 124 -3.98 19.02 -9.65
N LYS A 125 -4.14 20.27 -9.22
CA LYS A 125 -3.07 21.11 -8.67
C LYS A 125 -3.51 21.70 -7.34
N LYS A 126 -2.53 22.16 -6.55
CA LYS A 126 -2.79 22.80 -5.24
C LYS A 126 -3.66 21.90 -4.34
N VAL A 127 -3.26 20.63 -4.27
CA VAL A 127 -3.89 19.65 -3.38
C VAL A 127 -3.51 20.01 -1.96
N GLU A 128 -4.49 20.32 -1.13
CA GLU A 128 -4.31 20.72 0.26
C GLU A 128 -5.25 19.93 1.17
N LYS A 129 -4.72 19.40 2.26
CA LYS A 129 -5.49 18.73 3.30
C LYS A 129 -6.09 19.81 4.23
N GLU A 130 -7.40 19.96 4.23
CA GLU A 130 -8.11 20.94 5.05
C GLU A 130 -8.56 20.24 6.35
N GLY A 131 -7.75 20.38 7.40
CA GLY A 131 -7.98 19.71 8.68
C GLY A 131 -7.86 18.19 8.59
N ARG A 132 -8.72 17.46 9.31
CA ARG A 132 -8.69 15.97 9.35
C ARG A 132 -9.66 15.30 8.37
N TYR A 133 -10.56 16.04 7.73
CA TYR A 133 -11.78 15.43 7.16
C TYR A 133 -11.93 15.55 5.65
N PHE A 134 -11.24 16.50 5.00
CA PHE A 134 -11.38 16.65 3.56
C PHE A 134 -10.14 17.23 2.89
N THR A 135 -9.93 16.84 1.63
CA THR A 135 -8.86 17.32 0.77
C THR A 135 -9.45 18.19 -0.32
N THR A 136 -8.92 19.39 -0.49
CA THR A 136 -9.33 20.32 -1.55
C THR A 136 -8.25 20.46 -2.61
N MET A 137 -8.66 20.76 -3.84
CA MET A 137 -7.75 20.89 -4.97
C MET A 137 -8.34 21.76 -6.08
N VAL A 138 -7.52 22.10 -7.07
CA VAL A 138 -7.94 22.79 -8.29
C VAL A 138 -7.74 21.84 -9.47
N ILE A 139 -8.82 21.49 -10.15
CA ILE A 139 -8.75 20.77 -11.42
C ILE A 139 -8.64 21.82 -12.52
N PRO A 140 -7.54 21.85 -13.32
CA PRO A 140 -7.43 22.78 -14.42
C PRO A 140 -8.60 22.59 -15.41
N ASP A 141 -9.02 23.65 -16.08
CA ASP A 141 -9.97 23.53 -17.21
C ASP A 141 -9.28 22.80 -18.38
N ALA A 142 -10.01 21.92 -19.07
CA ALA A 142 -9.56 21.19 -20.26
C ALA A 142 -8.97 22.13 -21.33
N LYS A 143 -9.53 23.33 -21.46
CA LYS A 143 -9.10 24.34 -22.44
C LYS A 143 -7.87 25.14 -22.01
N SER A 144 -7.40 24.96 -20.77
CA SER A 144 -6.27 25.74 -20.26
C SER A 144 -4.96 25.28 -20.90
N LYS A 145 -4.14 26.24 -21.37
CA LYS A 145 -2.78 25.96 -21.85
C LYS A 145 -1.87 25.33 -20.77
N ASN A 146 -2.27 25.43 -19.51
CA ASN A 146 -1.60 24.84 -18.36
C ASN A 146 -2.21 23.50 -17.91
N ALA A 147 -3.19 22.94 -18.64
CA ALA A 147 -3.92 21.73 -18.28
C ALA A 147 -3.10 20.44 -18.43
N SER A 148 -2.19 20.40 -19.41
CA SER A 148 -1.41 19.20 -19.66
C SER A 148 -0.47 18.89 -18.51
N ALA A 149 -0.52 17.64 -18.04
CA ALA A 149 0.49 17.10 -17.14
C ALA A 149 1.85 17.17 -17.84
N LYS A 150 2.68 18.13 -17.46
CA LYS A 150 3.97 18.38 -18.13
C LYS A 150 4.93 17.18 -18.09
N ASN A 151 4.69 16.20 -17.21
CA ASN A 151 5.63 15.12 -16.96
C ASN A 151 5.09 13.73 -17.34
N GLU A 152 3.87 13.34 -16.93
CA GLU A 152 3.31 12.01 -17.23
C GLU A 152 1.76 12.03 -17.16
N PRO A 153 1.05 12.17 -18.29
CA PRO A 153 -0.42 12.20 -18.31
C PRO A 153 -1.05 10.82 -18.36
N TRP A 154 -0.27 9.77 -18.60
CA TRP A 154 -0.77 8.43 -18.89
C TRP A 154 -0.59 7.50 -17.70
N VAL A 155 -1.63 6.74 -17.38
CA VAL A 155 -1.63 5.75 -16.30
C VAL A 155 -2.30 4.46 -16.72
N LEU A 156 -1.92 3.35 -16.08
CA LEU A 156 -2.62 2.08 -16.26
C LEU A 156 -3.99 2.15 -15.58
N GLY A 157 -5.03 1.72 -16.30
CA GLY A 157 -6.38 1.66 -15.75
C GLY A 157 -6.48 0.75 -14.52
N SER A 158 -5.62 -0.28 -14.44
CA SER A 158 -5.54 -1.20 -13.31
C SER A 158 -4.96 -0.58 -12.03
N GLN A 159 -4.24 0.55 -12.13
CA GLN A 159 -3.54 1.19 -11.01
C GLN A 159 -4.29 2.40 -10.44
N VAL A 160 -5.48 2.72 -10.96
CA VAL A 160 -6.29 3.84 -10.50
C VAL A 160 -7.53 3.38 -9.77
N ASP A 161 -7.94 4.16 -8.79
CA ASP A 161 -9.26 4.05 -8.15
C ASP A 161 -10.14 5.22 -8.58
N GLN A 162 -11.46 5.00 -8.57
CA GLN A 162 -12.42 6.06 -8.86
C GLN A 162 -12.57 7.02 -7.67
N CYS A 163 -12.71 8.31 -7.98
CA CYS A 163 -13.10 9.36 -7.04
C CYS A 163 -14.11 10.31 -7.70
N PHE A 164 -14.81 11.10 -6.90
CA PHE A 164 -15.70 12.14 -7.39
C PHE A 164 -15.40 13.49 -6.73
N PHE A 165 -15.80 14.57 -7.39
CA PHE A 165 -15.39 15.93 -7.05
C PHE A 165 -16.61 16.80 -6.79
N ILE A 166 -16.66 17.41 -5.59
CA ILE A 166 -17.72 18.32 -5.18
C ILE A 166 -17.15 19.74 -5.19
N THR A 167 -17.77 20.67 -5.91
CA THR A 167 -17.36 22.07 -5.89
C THR A 167 -17.53 22.66 -4.49
N ASP A 168 -16.49 23.33 -3.98
CA ASP A 168 -16.56 24.04 -2.70
C ASP A 168 -17.46 25.29 -2.86
N PRO A 169 -18.59 25.38 -2.12
CA PRO A 169 -19.50 26.53 -2.23
C PRO A 169 -18.86 27.84 -1.74
N SER A 170 -17.90 27.76 -0.82
CA SER A 170 -17.17 28.93 -0.30
C SER A 170 -16.05 29.37 -1.23
N ARG A 171 -15.48 28.44 -2.00
CA ARG A 171 -14.36 28.66 -2.93
C ARG A 171 -14.62 27.94 -4.26
N PRO A 172 -15.45 28.49 -5.16
CA PRO A 172 -15.89 27.79 -6.38
C PRO A 172 -14.78 27.35 -7.35
N SER A 173 -13.56 27.89 -7.18
CA SER A 173 -12.37 27.47 -7.92
C SER A 173 -11.75 26.16 -7.41
N ARG A 174 -12.22 25.65 -6.26
CA ARG A 174 -11.74 24.42 -5.63
C ARG A 174 -12.83 23.35 -5.60
N VAL A 175 -12.36 22.10 -5.58
CA VAL A 175 -13.19 20.93 -5.38
C VAL A 175 -12.70 20.14 -4.18
N VAL A 176 -13.64 19.54 -3.46
CA VAL A 176 -13.42 18.52 -2.43
C VAL A 176 -13.49 17.15 -3.11
N VAL A 177 -12.55 16.26 -2.79
CA VAL A 177 -12.56 14.88 -3.28
C VAL A 177 -13.27 13.93 -2.32
N ARG A 178 -14.00 12.97 -2.88
CA ARG A 178 -14.58 11.83 -2.16
C ARG A 178 -14.29 10.55 -2.92
N ARG A 179 -14.22 9.42 -2.21
CA ARG A 179 -13.97 8.11 -2.82
C ARG A 179 -15.16 7.69 -3.68
N GLY A 180 -14.90 7.14 -4.86
CA GLY A 180 -15.92 6.56 -5.73
C GLY A 180 -16.40 5.24 -5.15
N LYS A 181 -17.69 4.92 -5.35
CA LYS A 181 -18.25 3.64 -4.93
C LYS A 181 -17.91 2.58 -5.99
N ARG A 182 -17.31 1.46 -5.60
CA ARG A 182 -17.23 0.27 -6.47
C ARG A 182 -18.64 -0.26 -6.70
N SER A 183 -19.01 -0.48 -7.95
CA SER A 183 -20.27 -1.10 -8.34
C SER A 183 -19.94 -2.41 -9.04
N ILE A 184 -20.18 -3.53 -8.37
CA ILE A 184 -20.12 -4.85 -9.00
C ILE A 184 -21.35 -4.96 -9.90
N ILE A 185 -21.16 -4.71 -11.19
CA ILE A 185 -22.20 -4.96 -12.21
C ILE A 185 -22.00 -6.40 -12.68
N GLY A 186 -22.94 -7.29 -12.37
CA GLY A 186 -22.87 -8.70 -12.77
C GLY A 186 -23.27 -9.73 -11.72
N MET A 187 -24.10 -9.38 -10.73
CA MET A 187 -24.66 -10.35 -9.78
C MET A 187 -25.79 -11.18 -10.43
N GLN A 188 -25.50 -11.78 -11.58
CA GLN A 188 -26.26 -12.86 -12.19
C GLN A 188 -25.25 -13.80 -12.87
N GLY A 189 -24.93 -14.89 -12.19
CA GLY A 189 -24.42 -16.09 -12.85
C GLY A 189 -22.91 -16.27 -12.88
N ASP A 190 -22.18 -15.60 -13.78
CA ASP A 190 -21.03 -16.30 -14.40
C ASP A 190 -19.80 -15.39 -14.63
N ALA A 191 -19.32 -14.68 -13.61
CA ALA A 191 -17.98 -14.10 -13.64
C ALA A 191 -17.02 -15.07 -12.91
N ASN A 192 -16.04 -15.63 -13.61
CA ASN A 192 -14.97 -16.42 -12.97
C ASN A 192 -14.31 -15.56 -11.89
N GLU A 193 -14.39 -16.00 -10.65
CA GLU A 193 -13.75 -15.37 -9.48
C GLU A 193 -12.23 -15.17 -9.70
N GLU A 194 -11.61 -16.04 -10.50
CA GLU A 194 -10.18 -16.02 -10.86
C GLU A 194 -9.69 -14.76 -11.60
N ASP A 195 -10.58 -13.98 -12.23
CA ASP A 195 -10.19 -12.70 -12.86
C ASP A 195 -10.26 -11.51 -11.89
N LEU A 196 -10.95 -11.68 -10.75
CA LEU A 196 -11.03 -10.67 -9.68
C LEU A 196 -9.90 -10.85 -8.65
N ASP A 197 -9.47 -12.09 -8.44
CA ASP A 197 -8.42 -12.46 -7.48
C ASP A 197 -7.01 -11.99 -7.89
N LYS A 198 -6.80 -11.63 -9.17
CA LYS A 198 -5.51 -11.10 -9.65
C LYS A 198 -5.22 -9.68 -9.18
N ASN A 199 -6.25 -8.92 -8.75
CA ASN A 199 -6.14 -7.48 -8.49
C ASN A 199 -6.25 -7.07 -7.01
N GLY A 200 -6.19 -8.06 -6.11
CA GLY A 200 -6.14 -7.84 -4.66
C GLY A 200 -7.48 -7.42 -4.07
N ASP A 201 -7.68 -7.80 -2.81
CA ASP A 201 -8.91 -7.52 -2.06
C ASP A 201 -9.27 -6.03 -2.04
N PRO A 202 -10.57 -5.69 -2.01
CA PRO A 202 -11.02 -4.32 -1.93
C PRO A 202 -10.51 -3.64 -0.65
N LYS A 203 -9.60 -2.66 -0.80
CA LYS A 203 -9.13 -1.84 0.32
C LYS A 203 -10.31 -1.17 1.02
N MET A 204 -10.54 -1.48 2.29
CA MET A 204 -11.60 -0.89 3.12
C MET A 204 -11.47 0.64 3.22
N GLU A 205 -12.58 1.35 3.47
CA GLU A 205 -12.62 2.82 3.66
C GLU A 205 -11.59 3.31 4.68
N GLU A 206 -11.43 2.58 5.79
CA GLU A 206 -10.48 2.94 6.82
C GLU A 206 -9.03 2.87 6.34
N GLU A 207 -8.69 1.96 5.43
CA GLU A 207 -7.34 1.84 4.90
C GLU A 207 -6.99 2.96 3.92
N PHE A 208 -8.00 3.45 3.19
CA PHE A 208 -7.91 4.60 2.31
C PHE A 208 -7.54 5.90 3.06
N ASP A 209 -8.04 6.06 4.28
CA ASP A 209 -7.77 7.20 5.17
C ASP A 209 -6.54 6.97 6.07
N ARG A 210 -6.32 5.75 6.61
CA ARG A 210 -5.11 5.39 7.38
C ARG A 210 -3.83 5.67 6.61
N HIS A 211 -3.82 5.38 5.31
CA HIS A 211 -2.66 5.64 4.45
C HIS A 211 -2.41 7.14 4.19
N PHE A 212 -3.37 8.01 4.50
CA PHE A 212 -3.27 9.47 4.42
C PHE A 212 -2.99 10.13 5.78
N ASP A 213 -3.01 9.36 6.87
CA ASP A 213 -2.79 9.79 8.25
C ASP A 213 -1.44 9.35 8.84
N MET A 214 -0.64 8.57 8.11
CA MET A 214 0.76 8.32 8.51
C MET A 214 1.56 9.63 8.40
N PRO A 215 2.10 10.18 9.50
CA PRO A 215 2.89 11.40 9.44
C PRO A 215 4.21 11.13 8.72
N THR A 216 4.31 11.53 7.45
CA THR A 216 5.61 11.69 6.80
C THR A 216 6.40 12.77 7.53
N THR A 217 7.50 12.36 8.14
CA THR A 217 8.48 13.19 8.85
C THR A 217 7.97 13.82 10.15
N SER A 218 8.60 13.41 11.24
CA SER A 218 8.57 14.07 12.54
C SER A 218 9.04 15.53 12.39
N LYS A 219 8.10 16.45 12.17
CA LYS A 219 8.37 17.89 12.28
C LYS A 219 8.10 18.31 13.72
N ARG A 220 9.20 18.45 14.47
CA ARG A 220 9.24 19.20 15.73
C ARG A 220 8.45 20.51 15.55
N ARG A 221 7.37 20.66 16.31
CA ARG A 221 6.65 21.92 16.42
C ARG A 221 7.60 22.95 17.03
N HIS A 222 7.93 24.00 16.29
CA HIS A 222 8.41 25.23 16.92
C HIS A 222 7.21 25.85 17.65
N HIS A 223 7.04 25.47 18.91
CA HIS A 223 6.32 26.31 19.86
C HIS A 223 7.24 27.46 20.27
N ARG A 224 6.64 28.66 20.30
CA ARG A 224 7.14 29.86 20.96
C ARG A 224 7.76 29.49 22.31
N LEU A 225 9.03 29.85 22.50
CA LEU A 225 9.79 29.61 23.73
C LEU A 225 9.14 30.36 24.89
N GLU A 226 8.57 29.63 25.85
CA GLU A 226 8.55 30.08 27.24
C GLU A 226 9.92 29.74 27.86
N PRO A 227 10.47 30.56 28.78
CA PRO A 227 11.74 30.25 29.41
C PRO A 227 11.63 28.97 30.24
N PRO A 228 12.69 28.13 30.27
CA PRO A 228 12.64 26.84 30.93
C PRO A 228 12.48 26.99 32.46
N PRO A 229 11.79 26.05 33.12
CA PRO A 229 11.79 25.98 34.57
C PRO A 229 13.20 25.71 35.10
N SER A 230 13.51 26.29 36.25
CA SER A 230 14.78 26.20 36.96
C SER A 230 15.25 24.75 37.15
N ALA A 231 16.57 24.55 37.09
CA ALA A 231 17.30 23.28 37.18
C ALA A 231 16.99 22.38 38.39
N ALA A 232 16.20 22.86 39.36
CA ALA A 232 15.75 22.08 40.51
C ALA A 232 14.68 21.03 40.15
N ALA A 233 13.92 21.21 39.06
CA ALA A 233 12.85 20.28 38.68
C ALA A 233 13.34 19.05 37.89
N ALA A 234 14.53 19.13 37.27
CA ALA A 234 15.08 18.05 36.47
C ALA A 234 15.74 16.96 37.32
N GLU A 235 16.30 17.30 38.49
CA GLU A 235 16.88 16.30 39.40
C GLU A 235 15.81 15.48 40.15
N GLU A 236 14.59 16.01 40.32
CA GLU A 236 13.49 15.31 41.01
C GLU A 236 12.82 14.25 40.10
N GLU A 237 12.84 14.45 38.78
CA GLU A 237 12.26 13.52 37.80
C GLU A 237 13.20 12.33 37.51
N ASP A 238 14.52 12.58 37.38
CA ASP A 238 15.53 11.51 37.21
C ASP A 238 15.64 10.63 38.46
N ALA A 239 15.52 11.20 39.67
CA ALA A 239 15.50 10.41 40.91
C ALA A 239 14.24 9.54 41.03
N ARG A 240 13.11 9.98 40.47
CA ARG A 240 11.84 9.26 40.51
C ARG A 240 11.79 8.13 39.48
N ALA A 241 12.44 8.28 38.33
CA ALA A 241 12.59 7.24 37.33
C ALA A 241 13.56 6.12 37.79
N ALA A 242 14.67 6.49 38.44
CA ALA A 242 15.60 5.51 38.99
C ALA A 242 14.98 4.65 40.12
N ALA A 243 14.14 5.26 40.97
CA ALA A 243 13.43 4.53 42.03
C ALA A 243 12.38 3.55 41.48
N THR A 244 11.77 3.84 40.32
CA THR A 244 10.80 2.92 39.70
C THR A 244 11.45 1.73 39.01
N GLU A 245 12.63 1.92 38.42
CA GLU A 245 13.38 0.80 37.81
C GLU A 245 13.94 -0.16 38.87
N GLU A 246 14.42 0.37 40.01
CA GLU A 246 14.93 -0.46 41.11
C GLU A 246 13.81 -1.27 41.82
N GLU A 247 12.59 -0.73 41.90
CA GLU A 247 11.42 -1.43 42.46
C GLU A 247 10.90 -2.54 41.51
N GLU A 248 11.00 -2.34 40.20
CA GLU A 248 10.58 -3.32 39.19
C GLU A 248 11.55 -4.50 39.11
N ASP A 249 12.87 -4.24 39.17
CA ASP A 249 13.90 -5.27 39.23
C ASP A 249 13.84 -6.09 40.53
N ALA A 250 13.54 -5.47 41.68
CA ALA A 250 13.36 -6.18 42.95
C ALA A 250 12.12 -7.09 42.94
N ARG A 251 11.02 -6.67 42.28
CA ARG A 251 9.83 -7.51 42.09
C ARG A 251 10.09 -8.70 41.16
N ALA A 252 10.90 -8.50 40.10
CA ALA A 252 11.26 -9.58 39.20
C ALA A 252 12.13 -10.64 39.90
N ALA A 253 13.09 -10.23 40.73
CA ALA A 253 13.91 -11.15 41.50
C ALA A 253 13.11 -11.97 42.53
N ALA A 254 12.17 -11.34 43.24
CA ALA A 254 11.31 -12.04 44.20
C ALA A 254 10.40 -13.08 43.52
N ALA A 255 9.89 -12.80 42.32
CA ALA A 255 9.07 -13.73 41.55
C ALA A 255 9.86 -14.97 41.08
N THR A 256 11.16 -14.80 40.77
CA THR A 256 12.01 -15.93 40.36
C THR A 256 12.37 -16.85 41.52
N GLU A 257 12.58 -16.31 42.73
CA GLU A 257 12.83 -17.14 43.93
C GLU A 257 11.58 -17.93 44.34
N GLU A 258 10.39 -17.32 44.26
CA GLU A 258 9.13 -18.01 44.58
C GLU A 258 8.81 -19.14 43.58
N GLU A 259 9.16 -18.97 42.29
CA GLU A 259 8.99 -20.02 41.28
C GLU A 259 9.99 -21.18 41.48
N GLU A 260 11.22 -20.90 41.90
CA GLU A 260 12.23 -21.92 42.17
C GLU A 260 11.91 -22.74 43.42
N ASP A 261 11.44 -22.09 44.50
CA ASP A 261 10.97 -22.76 45.72
C ASP A 261 9.73 -23.63 45.47
N ALA A 262 8.78 -23.16 44.67
CA ALA A 262 7.61 -23.95 44.27
C ALA A 262 7.99 -25.20 43.46
N ARG A 263 9.02 -25.08 42.61
CA ARG A 263 9.53 -26.20 41.81
C ARG A 263 10.31 -27.21 42.64
N ALA A 264 11.01 -26.77 43.68
CA ALA A 264 11.69 -27.64 44.64
C ALA A 264 10.69 -28.43 45.50
N ALA A 265 9.60 -27.79 45.96
CA ALA A 265 8.54 -28.46 46.73
C ALA A 265 7.82 -29.55 45.91
N ALA A 266 7.51 -29.28 44.64
CA ALA A 266 6.89 -30.26 43.76
C ALA A 266 7.78 -31.49 43.52
N ALA A 267 9.10 -31.31 43.44
CA ALA A 267 10.04 -32.41 43.27
C ALA A 267 10.13 -33.31 44.51
N THR A 268 9.97 -32.74 45.71
CA THR A 268 9.97 -33.52 46.96
C THR A 268 8.70 -34.35 47.16
N GLU A 269 7.53 -33.84 46.74
CA GLU A 269 6.28 -34.61 46.79
C GLU A 269 6.31 -35.79 45.80
N GLU A 270 6.89 -35.61 44.61
CA GLU A 270 7.04 -36.70 43.63
C GLU A 270 8.01 -37.80 44.12
N GLU A 271 9.07 -37.43 44.86
CA GLU A 271 10.00 -38.40 45.45
C GLU A 271 9.40 -39.17 46.64
N GLU A 272 8.48 -38.56 47.39
CA GLU A 272 7.80 -39.21 48.52
C GLU A 272 6.70 -40.18 48.04
N ASP A 273 5.93 -39.80 47.01
CA ASP A 273 4.92 -40.67 46.37
C ASP A 273 5.57 -41.90 45.70
N THR A 274 6.71 -41.72 45.03
CA THR A 274 7.45 -42.84 44.44
C THR A 274 8.03 -43.78 45.50
N ARG A 275 8.46 -43.26 46.65
CA ARG A 275 8.96 -44.08 47.77
C ARG A 275 7.85 -44.83 48.51
N ALA A 276 6.66 -44.23 48.62
CA ALA A 276 5.48 -44.89 49.19
C ALA A 276 4.99 -46.05 48.30
N ALA A 277 4.97 -45.87 46.98
CA ALA A 277 4.59 -46.93 46.04
C ALA A 277 5.53 -48.15 46.08
N VAL A 278 6.84 -47.93 46.24
CA VAL A 278 7.83 -49.01 46.36
C VAL A 278 7.70 -49.75 47.70
N ALA A 279 7.29 -49.07 48.77
CA ALA A 279 7.09 -49.71 50.08
C ALA A 279 5.81 -50.57 50.14
N GLU A 280 4.74 -50.20 49.43
CA GLU A 280 3.54 -51.03 49.31
C GLU A 280 3.78 -52.30 48.47
N GLU A 281 4.59 -52.23 47.40
CA GLU A 281 4.97 -53.43 46.63
C GLU A 281 5.84 -54.41 47.44
N GLU A 282 6.75 -53.92 48.28
CA GLU A 282 7.58 -54.80 49.14
C GLU A 282 6.79 -55.45 50.30
N GLU A 283 5.70 -54.82 50.78
CA GLU A 283 4.85 -55.42 51.81
C GLU A 283 3.95 -56.54 51.25
N GLU A 284 3.42 -56.39 50.03
CA GLU A 284 2.63 -57.43 49.35
C GLU A 284 3.46 -58.68 48.98
N ASP A 285 4.73 -58.51 48.59
CA ASP A 285 5.64 -59.62 48.30
C ASP A 285 6.06 -60.40 49.56
N SER A 286 6.08 -59.75 50.73
CA SER A 286 6.35 -60.41 52.01
C SER A 286 5.16 -61.22 52.52
N ALA A 287 3.92 -60.77 52.24
CA ALA A 287 2.68 -61.43 52.65
C ALA A 287 2.37 -62.70 51.85
N THR A 288 2.97 -62.88 50.66
CA THR A 288 2.77 -64.08 49.81
C THR A 288 3.77 -65.21 50.11
N THR A 289 4.78 -64.97 50.95
CA THR A 289 5.80 -65.96 51.36
C THR A 289 5.56 -66.51 52.78
N THR A 290 4.33 -66.46 53.31
CA THR A 290 3.91 -67.27 54.46
C THR A 290 2.43 -67.67 54.35
N ALA A 291 2.20 -68.95 54.04
CA ALA A 291 0.94 -69.74 54.04
C ALA A 291 0.18 -69.90 52.71
#